data_AF-A0A9W9JZG2-F1
#
_entry.id   AF-A0A9W9JZG2-F1
#
_cell.length_a   1.000
_cell.length_b   1.000
_cell.length_c   1.000
_cell.angle_alpha   90.00
_cell.angle_beta   90.00
_cell.angle_gamma   90.00
#
_symmetry.space_group_name_H-M   'P 1'
#
loop_
_entity.id
_entity.type
_entity.pdbx_description
1 polymer ?
#
loop_
_entity_poly.entity_id
_entity_poly.type
_entity_poly.pdbx_seq_one_letter_code
_entity_poly.pdbx_strand_id
1 'polypeptide(L)'
;MQEISPEELHRSSMTRTRTITVRPGKKHEKNLLTMSGTAWPSSEPPERGYDDERVSLEQLRLDFPTPIFGSYESWAPGNWTSGFGSNEAAEVSWEKVNWAGLQQNCLQRNADRYRSADPQEKTIWTANDLHHIRSMVMELSLYSGGEYEVILLVDCQGKTLPGPRDTAAMESFKKRHLPAELREMAVVFNEKMLADWYPGIGTHVAILQYYQPVQIFSRLHPQYDYIWQFEMNSRYTGHLYHLLHQATEFAKRQPRKHTWERNSYFYIPAVHGTWEEFTNMVDKEVSGHDSVWGPRPAEGIDVEGEASVPPVPNPEDDARSWGVGKEADLITWLPRFNPAGVEWPFRGRIFNFLQGENMLRRAAVVAMSRVSARLLRLLHSDKAEKGVGLASEMSLASWALFYGLKAIQVPQPLFHDYAWDPAELNRHANSGDPQGEVNAGFTSIWSWNQHHEILFNTTLMFRSAFAEKLYRAWLGYGEAENWEKENSRLCLPSMLLHPVKKREIR
;
A
#
# COMPACT_ATOMS: atom_id res chain seq x y z
N MET A 1 23.69 7.47 -21.13
CA MET A 1 24.03 7.89 -19.75
C MET A 1 24.01 9.41 -19.70
N GLN A 2 23.22 9.97 -18.78
CA GLN A 2 23.42 11.29 -18.21
C GLN A 2 23.26 11.12 -16.71
N GLU A 3 24.22 11.60 -15.93
CA GLU A 3 24.14 11.59 -14.47
C GLU A 3 23.30 12.80 -14.03
N ILE A 4 22.25 12.56 -13.25
CA ILE A 4 21.45 13.62 -12.62
C ILE A 4 22.27 14.18 -11.46
N SER A 5 22.42 15.51 -11.39
CA SER A 5 23.31 16.13 -10.41
C SER A 5 22.80 15.97 -8.97
N PRO A 6 23.68 15.72 -7.97
CA PRO A 6 23.32 15.77 -6.56
C PRO A 6 22.67 17.09 -6.12
N GLU A 7 22.89 18.19 -6.84
CA GLU A 7 22.30 19.50 -6.52
C GLU A 7 20.81 19.60 -6.88
N GLU A 8 20.32 18.83 -7.86
CA GLU A 8 18.91 18.82 -8.24
C GLU A 8 18.05 18.09 -7.19
N LEU A 9 18.61 17.08 -6.53
CA LEU A 9 18.01 16.39 -5.39
C LEU A 9 17.81 17.30 -4.16
N HIS A 10 18.58 18.39 -4.04
CA HIS A 10 18.68 19.15 -2.79
C HIS A 10 17.67 20.31 -2.65
N ARG A 11 16.95 20.68 -3.72
CA ARG A 11 16.11 21.90 -3.74
C ARG A 11 14.62 21.69 -3.43
N SER A 12 14.15 20.45 -3.23
CA SER A 12 12.69 20.22 -3.12
C SER A 12 12.28 19.12 -2.15
N SER A 13 12.17 19.48 -0.87
CA SER A 13 11.03 19.11 0.00
C SER A 13 11.18 19.79 1.37
N MET A 14 10.35 20.81 1.63
CA MET A 14 10.15 21.29 2.99
C MET A 14 9.02 20.50 3.67
N THR A 15 9.14 20.24 4.97
CA THR A 15 8.03 19.94 5.93
C THR A 15 7.30 18.56 5.79
N ARG A 16 6.92 17.76 6.82
CA ARG A 16 7.09 17.71 8.32
C ARG A 16 6.22 16.55 8.98
N THR A 17 6.63 15.83 10.07
CA THR A 17 5.85 15.57 11.38
C THR A 17 5.30 14.18 11.94
N ARG A 18 6.02 13.49 12.87
CA ARG A 18 5.74 13.13 14.34
C ARG A 18 5.17 11.77 14.94
N THR A 19 4.78 11.73 16.26
CA THR A 19 4.90 10.65 17.35
C THR A 19 3.65 10.54 18.30
N ILE A 20 3.32 9.63 19.30
CA ILE A 20 3.76 8.34 20.01
C ILE A 20 2.51 7.37 20.20
N THR A 21 2.68 6.06 20.52
CA THR A 21 1.69 4.97 20.88
C THR A 21 1.47 4.66 22.40
N VAL A 22 0.34 4.09 22.91
CA VAL A 22 0.26 3.41 24.27
C VAL A 22 -0.80 2.27 24.55
N ARG A 23 -0.35 1.32 25.40
CA ARG A 23 -0.87 0.05 26.00
C ARG A 23 -2.14 0.08 26.92
N PRO A 24 -2.64 -1.08 27.48
CA PRO A 24 -2.71 -2.48 27.00
C PRO A 24 -4.08 -3.21 27.22
N GLY A 25 -4.30 -4.33 26.51
CA GLY A 25 -5.40 -5.30 26.74
C GLY A 25 -4.93 -6.77 26.63
N LYS A 26 -5.78 -7.74 27.03
CA LYS A 26 -5.42 -9.19 27.12
C LYS A 26 -5.05 -9.82 25.77
N LYS A 27 -4.35 -10.98 25.83
CA LYS A 27 -3.94 -11.81 24.68
C LYS A 27 -5.12 -12.17 23.75
N HIS A 28 -5.17 -11.49 22.61
CA HIS A 28 -5.62 -12.02 21.33
C HIS A 28 -4.56 -11.59 20.29
N GLU A 29 -4.50 -12.24 19.14
CA GLU A 29 -3.55 -11.90 18.06
C GLU A 29 -3.75 -10.43 17.67
N LYS A 30 -2.66 -9.66 17.60
CA LYS A 30 -2.75 -8.22 17.30
C LYS A 30 -2.14 -7.91 15.95
N ASN A 31 -3.00 -7.41 15.07
CA ASN A 31 -2.60 -6.84 13.79
C ASN A 31 -2.30 -5.35 13.99
N LEU A 32 -1.25 -4.84 13.36
CA LEU A 32 -0.96 -3.41 13.30
C LEU A 32 -1.31 -2.87 11.92
N LEU A 33 -1.67 -1.60 11.83
CA LEU A 33 -1.53 -0.83 10.60
C LEU A 33 -0.54 0.32 10.81
N THR A 34 0.49 0.40 9.98
CA THR A 34 1.44 1.51 9.87
C THR A 34 1.20 2.32 8.60
N MET A 35 1.24 3.65 8.70
CA MET A 35 1.16 4.55 7.55
C MET A 35 2.44 5.34 7.35
N SER A 36 2.96 5.44 6.13
CA SER A 36 4.13 6.27 5.80
C SER A 36 3.92 7.15 4.55
N GLY A 37 4.83 8.08 4.27
CA GLY A 37 4.79 8.90 3.06
C GLY A 37 5.84 10.00 3.02
N THR A 38 6.23 10.39 1.81
CA THR A 38 7.16 11.50 1.52
C THR A 38 6.42 12.72 0.97
N ALA A 39 6.96 13.91 1.22
CA ALA A 39 6.56 15.12 0.48
C ALA A 39 7.28 15.10 -0.88
N TRP A 40 6.54 14.95 -1.97
CA TRP A 40 7.11 14.99 -3.32
C TRP A 40 7.53 16.40 -3.73
N PRO A 41 8.60 16.56 -4.54
CA PRO A 41 8.94 17.80 -5.20
C PRO A 41 7.76 18.42 -5.96
N SER A 42 7.61 19.75 -5.89
CA SER A 42 6.68 20.51 -6.72
C SER A 42 7.24 20.79 -8.11
N SER A 43 7.76 19.75 -8.78
CA SER A 43 8.02 19.76 -10.21
C SER A 43 6.75 19.30 -10.91
N GLU A 44 5.89 20.26 -11.27
CA GLU A 44 4.78 19.99 -12.17
C GLU A 44 5.35 19.39 -13.48
N PRO A 45 4.79 18.27 -13.99
CA PRO A 45 5.06 17.87 -15.36
C PRO A 45 4.66 19.04 -16.29
N PRO A 46 5.34 19.26 -17.42
CA PRO A 46 4.81 20.17 -18.42
C PRO A 46 3.40 19.71 -18.80
N GLU A 47 2.44 20.64 -18.79
CA GLU A 47 1.10 20.41 -19.30
C GLU A 47 1.19 20.09 -20.80
N ARG A 48 1.36 18.81 -21.12
CA ARG A 48 0.65 18.29 -22.28
C ARG A 48 -0.82 18.40 -21.93
N GLY A 49 -1.55 19.19 -22.71
CA GLY A 49 -2.98 19.02 -22.81
C GLY A 49 -3.23 17.58 -23.23
N TYR A 50 -3.60 16.74 -22.26
CA TYR A 50 -4.66 15.78 -22.53
C TYR A 50 -5.86 16.66 -22.82
N ASP A 51 -6.38 16.59 -24.05
CA ASP A 51 -7.68 17.17 -24.34
C ASP A 51 -8.71 16.60 -23.35
N ASP A 52 -9.74 17.38 -23.03
CA ASP A 52 -10.88 16.92 -22.22
C ASP A 52 -11.74 15.94 -23.06
N GLU A 53 -11.15 14.81 -23.44
CA GLU A 53 -11.83 13.62 -23.95
C GLU A 53 -12.60 12.97 -22.80
N ARG A 54 -13.73 13.61 -22.52
CA ARG A 54 -14.97 13.11 -21.91
C ARG A 54 -14.95 11.59 -21.67
N VAL A 55 -14.49 11.20 -20.48
CA VAL A 55 -15.07 10.04 -19.80
C VAL A 55 -16.51 10.46 -19.44
N SER A 56 -17.41 10.35 -20.42
CA SER A 56 -18.80 10.75 -20.22
C SER A 56 -19.40 9.80 -19.20
N LEU A 57 -20.07 10.36 -18.19
CA LEU A 57 -20.68 9.56 -17.13
C LEU A 57 -21.81 8.66 -17.70
N GLU A 58 -22.26 8.90 -18.94
CA GLU A 58 -23.08 7.98 -19.73
C GLU A 58 -22.44 6.60 -19.96
N GLN A 59 -21.10 6.49 -19.97
CA GLN A 59 -20.38 5.21 -20.02
C GLN A 59 -20.56 4.37 -18.74
N LEU A 60 -21.10 4.95 -17.66
CA LEU A 60 -21.40 4.27 -16.39
C LEU A 60 -22.87 3.78 -16.30
N ARG A 61 -23.67 3.89 -17.38
CA ARG A 61 -25.12 3.60 -17.36
C ARG A 61 -25.52 2.13 -17.31
N LEU A 62 -24.60 1.21 -17.51
CA LEU A 62 -24.85 -0.23 -17.54
C LEU A 62 -23.84 -0.91 -16.62
N ASP A 63 -24.35 -1.66 -15.63
CA ASP A 63 -23.65 -2.53 -14.67
C ASP A 63 -22.16 -2.24 -14.45
N PHE A 64 -21.84 -1.51 -13.37
CA PHE A 64 -20.48 -1.00 -13.10
C PHE A 64 -19.40 -2.07 -13.36
N PRO A 65 -18.44 -1.79 -14.26
CA PRO A 65 -17.75 -2.84 -15.00
C PRO A 65 -16.98 -3.80 -14.10
N THR A 66 -17.07 -5.09 -14.40
CA THR A 66 -16.24 -6.14 -13.79
C THR A 66 -14.77 -5.72 -13.86
N PRO A 67 -14.01 -5.76 -12.74
CA PRO A 67 -12.61 -5.36 -12.73
C PRO A 67 -11.80 -6.20 -13.72
N ILE A 68 -10.98 -5.54 -14.53
CA ILE A 68 -10.27 -6.21 -15.62
C ILE A 68 -9.06 -6.99 -15.08
N PHE A 69 -8.39 -6.48 -14.04
CA PHE A 69 -7.49 -7.29 -13.21
C PHE A 69 -8.10 -7.55 -11.83
N GLY A 70 -7.83 -8.72 -11.28
CA GLY A 70 -8.34 -9.15 -9.98
C GLY A 70 -9.80 -9.60 -10.05
N SER A 71 -10.34 -10.05 -8.91
CA SER A 71 -11.75 -10.50 -8.85
C SER A 71 -12.32 -10.43 -7.45
N TYR A 72 -13.61 -10.09 -7.37
CA TYR A 72 -14.42 -10.22 -6.16
C TYR A 72 -14.58 -11.68 -5.68
N GLU A 73 -14.36 -12.67 -6.55
CA GLU A 73 -14.30 -14.09 -6.17
C GLU A 73 -13.17 -14.37 -5.17
N SER A 74 -12.01 -13.71 -5.35
CA SER A 74 -10.89 -13.80 -4.39
C SER A 74 -11.24 -13.23 -3.02
N TRP A 75 -12.23 -12.33 -2.96
CA TRP A 75 -12.73 -11.69 -1.76
C TRP A 75 -13.92 -12.41 -1.13
N ALA A 76 -14.58 -13.32 -1.86
CA ALA A 76 -15.76 -14.07 -1.43
C ALA A 76 -16.92 -13.17 -0.93
N PRO A 77 -17.89 -12.80 -1.79
CA PRO A 77 -18.95 -11.87 -1.42
C PRO A 77 -19.91 -12.48 -0.39
N GLY A 78 -19.69 -12.16 0.88
CA GLY A 78 -20.80 -12.02 1.82
C GLY A 78 -21.70 -10.89 1.32
N ASN A 79 -23.02 -11.12 1.23
CA ASN A 79 -23.99 -10.12 0.76
C ASN A 79 -24.18 -8.99 1.78
N TRP A 80 -23.18 -8.12 1.88
CA TRP A 80 -23.17 -6.95 2.74
C TRP A 80 -23.77 -5.75 2.01
N THR A 81 -25.08 -5.73 1.88
CA THR A 81 -25.82 -4.52 1.52
C THR A 81 -25.66 -3.50 2.64
N SER A 82 -24.75 -2.54 2.46
CA SER A 82 -24.55 -1.38 3.35
C SER A 82 -25.72 -0.41 3.22
N GLY A 83 -26.87 -0.80 3.77
CA GLY A 83 -28.07 0.01 3.86
C GLY A 83 -27.85 1.22 4.75
N PHE A 84 -27.32 2.31 4.19
CA PHE A 84 -27.33 3.61 4.82
C PHE A 84 -28.79 4.06 5.00
N GLY A 85 -29.31 3.89 6.21
CA GLY A 85 -30.63 4.38 6.58
C GLY A 85 -30.72 5.89 6.34
N SER A 86 -31.65 6.29 5.48
CA SER A 86 -31.95 7.69 5.24
C SER A 86 -32.65 8.28 6.47
N ASN A 87 -31.85 8.81 7.40
CA ASN A 87 -32.37 9.77 8.36
C ASN A 87 -32.87 10.99 7.59
N GLU A 88 -34.19 11.12 7.45
CA GLU A 88 -34.81 12.32 6.88
C GLU A 88 -34.33 13.54 7.67
N ALA A 89 -33.74 14.51 6.97
CA ALA A 89 -33.32 15.76 7.59
C ALA A 89 -34.58 16.52 8.02
N ALA A 90 -34.74 16.72 9.33
CA ALA A 90 -35.90 17.41 9.89
C ALA A 90 -36.10 18.77 9.22
N GLU A 91 -37.32 19.03 8.71
CA GLU A 91 -37.62 20.18 7.87
C GLU A 91 -37.36 21.51 8.61
N VAL A 92 -36.28 22.20 8.22
CA VAL A 92 -35.87 23.44 8.88
C VAL A 92 -36.74 24.59 8.37
N SER A 93 -37.56 25.14 9.26
CA SER A 93 -38.35 26.35 9.01
C SER A 93 -37.41 27.58 8.94
N TRP A 94 -36.79 27.80 7.79
CA TRP A 94 -35.73 28.80 7.56
C TRP A 94 -36.14 30.23 7.92
N GLU A 95 -37.43 30.58 7.79
CA GLU A 95 -37.99 31.88 8.20
C GLU A 95 -37.87 32.15 9.71
N LYS A 96 -37.75 31.10 10.53
CA LYS A 96 -37.60 31.19 11.99
C LYS A 96 -36.13 31.19 12.43
N VAL A 97 -35.17 31.08 11.50
CA VAL A 97 -33.74 31.10 11.80
C VAL A 97 -33.28 32.54 11.96
N ASN A 98 -32.91 32.92 13.19
CA ASN A 98 -32.19 34.18 13.43
C ASN A 98 -30.75 34.05 12.92
N TRP A 99 -30.55 34.32 11.63
CA TRP A 99 -29.25 34.18 10.95
C TRP A 99 -28.13 34.99 11.61
N ALA A 100 -28.39 36.20 12.07
CA ALA A 100 -27.42 37.03 12.78
C ALA A 100 -27.01 36.41 14.14
N GLY A 101 -27.99 35.91 14.89
CA GLY A 101 -27.75 35.16 16.13
C GLY A 101 -27.03 33.83 15.89
N LEU A 102 -27.33 33.14 14.79
CA LEU A 102 -26.64 31.90 14.41
C LEU A 102 -25.18 32.16 14.01
N GLN A 103 -24.91 33.23 13.27
CA GLN A 103 -23.56 33.69 12.93
C GLN A 103 -22.77 34.12 14.18
N GLN A 104 -23.37 34.89 15.09
CA GLN A 104 -22.78 35.25 16.38
C GLN A 104 -22.44 34.00 17.21
N ASN A 105 -23.39 33.08 17.38
CA ASN A 105 -23.17 31.81 18.10
C ASN A 105 -22.09 30.94 17.43
N CYS A 106 -22.03 30.92 16.09
CA CYS A 106 -20.99 30.22 15.36
C CYS A 106 -19.61 30.84 15.59
N LEU A 107 -19.49 32.16 15.42
CA LEU A 107 -18.27 32.93 15.67
C LEU A 107 -17.77 32.76 17.11
N GLN A 108 -18.68 32.81 18.09
CA GLN A 108 -18.35 32.67 19.51
C GLN A 108 -17.90 31.24 19.86
N ARG A 109 -18.57 30.20 19.33
CA ARG A 109 -18.13 28.79 19.47
C ARG A 109 -16.82 28.49 18.73
N ASN A 110 -16.47 29.29 17.72
CA ASN A 110 -15.25 29.15 16.93
C ASN A 110 -14.19 30.21 17.28
N ALA A 111 -14.36 31.01 18.35
CA ALA A 111 -13.54 32.20 18.62
C ALA A 111 -12.03 31.90 18.71
N ASP A 112 -11.65 30.75 19.27
CA ASP A 112 -10.26 30.31 19.36
C ASP A 112 -9.63 29.94 18.01
N ARG A 113 -10.43 29.73 16.95
CA ARG A 113 -9.94 29.57 15.56
C ARG A 113 -9.57 30.91 14.90
N TYR A 114 -10.04 32.03 15.47
CA TYR A 114 -9.83 33.38 14.93
C TYR A 114 -8.89 34.23 15.80
N ARG A 115 -8.43 33.72 16.95
CA ARG A 115 -7.22 34.26 17.61
C ARG A 115 -6.05 34.11 16.64
N SER A 116 -5.38 35.21 16.34
CA SER A 116 -4.29 35.27 15.37
C SER A 116 -3.16 34.32 15.76
N ALA A 117 -3.03 33.21 15.05
CA ALA A 117 -1.85 32.38 15.10
C ALA A 117 -0.65 33.16 14.52
N ASP A 118 0.56 32.84 15.00
CA ASP A 118 1.80 33.20 14.31
C ASP A 118 1.74 32.78 12.82
N PRO A 119 2.46 33.47 11.91
CA PRO A 119 2.41 33.23 10.46
C PRO A 119 2.44 31.74 10.12
N GLN A 120 1.32 31.24 9.56
CA GLN A 120 1.03 29.82 9.58
C GLN A 120 2.09 28.98 8.84
N GLU A 121 2.74 28.10 9.60
CA GLU A 121 3.44 26.96 9.01
C GLU A 121 2.40 26.03 8.38
N LYS A 122 2.22 26.16 7.05
CA LYS A 122 1.22 25.47 6.21
C LYS A 122 1.01 24.01 6.68
N THR A 123 -0.16 23.74 7.27
CA THR A 123 -0.44 22.45 7.90
C THR A 123 -0.59 21.35 6.85
N ILE A 124 0.31 20.37 6.89
CA ILE A 124 0.41 19.26 5.91
C ILE A 124 -0.78 18.29 5.97
N TRP A 125 -1.51 18.29 7.08
CA TRP A 125 -2.71 17.49 7.32
C TRP A 125 -3.95 18.25 6.90
N THR A 126 -4.80 17.66 6.07
CA THR A 126 -6.11 18.24 5.70
C THR A 126 -7.28 17.52 6.35
N ALA A 127 -8.49 18.08 6.18
CA ALA A 127 -9.72 17.42 6.61
C ALA A 127 -9.88 16.01 6.01
N ASN A 128 -9.44 15.78 4.77
CA ASN A 128 -9.51 14.45 4.16
C ASN A 128 -8.59 13.43 4.84
N ASP A 129 -7.35 13.83 5.17
CA ASP A 129 -6.41 12.95 5.87
C ASP A 129 -6.95 12.57 7.25
N LEU A 130 -7.51 13.55 7.98
CA LEU A 130 -8.12 13.34 9.30
C LEU A 130 -9.38 12.46 9.21
N HIS A 131 -10.22 12.65 8.19
CA HIS A 131 -11.41 11.81 7.98
C HIS A 131 -11.03 10.37 7.64
N HIS A 132 -10.01 10.17 6.82
CA HIS A 132 -9.51 8.84 6.48
C HIS A 132 -8.92 8.12 7.72
N ILE A 133 -8.05 8.77 8.48
CA ILE A 133 -7.46 8.17 9.69
C ILE A 133 -8.54 7.85 10.74
N ARG A 134 -9.55 8.71 10.90
CA ARG A 134 -10.71 8.43 11.77
C ARG A 134 -11.50 7.21 11.28
N SER A 135 -11.76 7.08 9.97
CA SER A 135 -12.46 5.92 9.42
C SER A 135 -11.67 4.63 9.68
N MET A 136 -10.35 4.64 9.44
CA MET A 136 -9.46 3.52 9.77
C MET A 136 -9.54 3.13 11.26
N VAL A 137 -9.53 4.09 12.19
CA VAL A 137 -9.65 3.80 13.63
C VAL A 137 -11.04 3.24 14.00
N MET A 138 -12.11 3.75 13.40
CA MET A 138 -13.47 3.23 13.60
C MET A 138 -13.61 1.80 13.08
N GLU A 139 -13.19 1.56 11.84
CA GLU A 139 -13.39 0.30 11.10
C GLU A 139 -12.43 -0.80 11.55
N LEU A 140 -11.14 -0.48 11.78
CA LEU A 140 -10.14 -1.46 12.17
C LEU A 140 -10.08 -1.64 13.69
N SER A 141 -9.94 -0.57 14.47
CA SER A 141 -9.70 -0.71 15.92
C SER A 141 -10.98 -0.89 16.72
N LEU A 142 -11.99 -0.04 16.50
CA LEU A 142 -13.18 0.01 17.36
C LEU A 142 -14.22 -1.05 16.99
N TYR A 143 -14.50 -1.24 15.71
CA TYR A 143 -15.44 -2.26 15.21
C TYR A 143 -14.96 -3.71 15.52
N SER A 144 -13.66 -4.00 15.39
CA SER A 144 -13.10 -5.33 15.69
C SER A 144 -12.97 -5.66 17.18
N GLY A 145 -13.20 -4.69 18.07
CA GLY A 145 -12.90 -4.84 19.50
C GLY A 145 -11.41 -4.80 19.85
N GLY A 146 -10.55 -4.32 18.95
CA GLY A 146 -9.11 -4.14 19.17
C GLY A 146 -8.21 -5.27 18.64
N GLU A 147 -8.67 -6.00 17.63
CA GLU A 147 -7.86 -6.90 16.79
C GLU A 147 -6.75 -6.11 16.07
N TYR A 148 -7.10 -4.92 15.58
CA TYR A 148 -6.18 -3.99 14.94
C TYR A 148 -5.84 -2.79 15.83
N GLU A 149 -4.63 -2.27 15.68
CA GLU A 149 -4.21 -0.96 16.20
C GLU A 149 -3.66 -0.12 15.03
N VAL A 150 -4.08 1.15 14.91
CA VAL A 150 -3.67 2.05 13.82
C VAL A 150 -2.60 3.01 14.32
N ILE A 151 -1.42 2.97 13.70
CA ILE A 151 -0.26 3.79 14.03
C ILE A 151 0.27 4.54 12.80
N LEU A 152 0.72 5.79 12.99
CA LEU A 152 1.24 6.62 11.89
C LEU A 152 2.78 6.71 11.98
N LEU A 153 3.53 6.03 11.11
CA LEU A 153 4.99 6.12 11.08
C LEU A 153 5.41 7.35 10.27
N VAL A 154 5.69 8.48 10.93
CA VAL A 154 5.93 9.74 10.21
C VAL A 154 7.40 10.17 10.21
N ASP A 155 7.94 10.24 9.00
CA ASP A 155 9.27 10.74 8.69
C ASP A 155 9.43 12.22 9.11
N CYS A 156 10.46 12.50 9.88
CA CYS A 156 10.84 13.83 10.33
C CYS A 156 12.05 14.37 9.56
N GLN A 157 11.97 14.32 8.23
CA GLN A 157 12.97 14.80 7.27
C GLN A 157 13.61 16.14 7.67
N GLY A 158 14.94 16.16 7.69
CA GLY A 158 15.74 17.33 8.04
C GLY A 158 15.51 17.88 9.47
N LYS A 159 14.93 17.10 10.40
CA LYS A 159 14.77 17.49 11.81
C LYS A 159 15.58 16.57 12.72
N THR A 160 16.33 17.18 13.64
CA THR A 160 16.85 16.47 14.82
C THR A 160 15.66 16.02 15.69
N LEU A 161 15.58 14.72 15.96
CA LEU A 161 14.63 14.17 16.92
C LEU A 161 15.13 14.39 18.35
N PRO A 162 14.25 14.66 19.33
CA PRO A 162 14.61 14.55 20.75
C PRO A 162 15.11 13.14 21.09
N GLY A 163 16.00 13.04 22.08
CA GLY A 163 16.51 11.75 22.53
C GLY A 163 15.36 10.84 23.04
N PRO A 164 15.41 9.51 22.81
CA PRO A 164 14.27 8.61 23.07
C PRO A 164 13.89 8.43 24.55
N ARG A 165 14.67 9.01 25.48
CA ARG A 165 14.37 9.07 26.93
C ARG A 165 13.82 10.43 27.39
N ASP A 166 13.84 11.46 26.53
CA ASP A 166 13.33 12.80 26.83
C ASP A 166 11.88 12.92 26.36
N THR A 167 10.97 12.43 27.21
CA THR A 167 9.52 12.45 26.92
C THR A 167 8.98 13.87 26.81
N ALA A 168 9.43 14.80 27.66
CA ALA A 168 8.98 16.18 27.66
C ALA A 168 9.39 16.94 26.37
N ALA A 169 10.63 16.76 25.90
CA ALA A 169 11.03 17.30 24.61
C ALA A 169 10.30 16.60 23.44
N MET A 170 10.03 15.30 23.53
CA MET A 170 9.24 14.58 22.51
C MET A 170 7.76 15.03 22.48
N GLU A 171 7.15 15.34 23.62
CA GLU A 171 5.81 15.94 23.73
C GLU A 171 5.78 17.37 23.17
N SER A 172 6.77 18.19 23.52
CA SER A 172 6.96 19.53 22.95
C SER A 172 7.21 19.47 21.43
N PHE A 173 7.87 18.42 20.95
CA PHE A 173 8.02 18.09 19.54
C PHE A 173 6.63 17.76 18.95
N LYS A 174 5.95 16.69 19.38
CA LYS A 174 4.58 16.31 18.96
C LYS A 174 3.65 17.52 18.82
N LYS A 175 3.48 18.25 19.92
CA LYS A 175 2.54 19.38 20.06
C LYS A 175 2.76 20.49 19.04
N ARG A 176 4.01 20.78 18.67
CA ARG A 176 4.37 21.91 17.80
C ARG A 176 3.97 21.73 16.34
N HIS A 177 3.70 20.51 15.87
CA HIS A 177 3.29 20.31 14.46
C HIS A 177 2.14 19.29 14.24
N LEU A 178 1.85 18.34 15.13
CA LEU A 178 0.73 17.40 14.92
C LEU A 178 -0.63 18.02 15.27
N PRO A 179 -1.71 17.69 14.52
CA PRO A 179 -3.09 17.81 14.98
C PRO A 179 -3.27 17.13 16.34
N ALA A 180 -4.15 17.67 17.20
CA ALA A 180 -4.25 17.21 18.59
C ALA A 180 -4.60 15.72 18.73
N GLU A 181 -5.51 15.23 17.88
CA GLU A 181 -6.00 13.85 17.89
C GLU A 181 -4.95 12.82 17.44
N LEU A 182 -4.00 13.19 16.57
CA LEU A 182 -3.00 12.26 16.03
C LEU A 182 -1.78 12.07 16.94
N ARG A 183 -1.67 12.84 18.02
CA ARG A 183 -0.48 12.85 18.89
C ARG A 183 -0.29 11.55 19.65
N GLU A 184 -1.35 10.84 20.05
CA GLU A 184 -1.19 9.60 20.82
C GLU A 184 -1.46 8.33 19.97
N MET A 185 -1.20 8.43 18.65
CA MET A 185 -1.16 7.28 17.73
C MET A 185 0.01 7.27 16.71
N ALA A 186 0.88 8.28 16.63
CA ALA A 186 1.97 8.31 15.63
C ALA A 186 3.30 7.73 16.18
N VAL A 187 4.35 7.54 15.36
CA VAL A 187 5.74 7.24 15.79
C VAL A 187 6.72 7.91 14.83
N VAL A 188 7.81 8.46 15.36
CA VAL A 188 8.85 9.13 14.57
C VAL A 188 9.94 8.19 14.12
N PHE A 189 10.44 8.52 12.94
CA PHE A 189 11.81 8.25 12.54
C PHE A 189 12.35 9.47 11.80
N ASN A 190 13.65 9.48 11.52
CA ASN A 190 14.29 10.36 10.57
C ASN A 190 15.50 9.60 9.99
N GLU A 191 16.11 10.13 8.94
CA GLU A 191 17.25 9.48 8.27
C GLU A 191 18.39 9.12 9.24
N LYS A 192 18.71 10.00 10.21
CA LYS A 192 19.71 9.71 11.24
C LYS A 192 19.34 8.51 12.12
N MET A 193 18.10 8.42 12.61
CA MET A 193 17.67 7.29 13.44
C MET A 193 17.75 5.97 12.66
N LEU A 194 17.44 6.00 11.37
CA LEU A 194 17.57 4.83 10.50
C LEU A 194 19.06 4.45 10.29
N ALA A 195 19.95 5.43 10.12
CA ALA A 195 21.40 5.21 10.04
C ALA A 195 22.00 4.67 11.35
N ASP A 196 21.55 5.19 12.50
CA ASP A 196 21.97 4.72 13.83
C ASP A 196 21.55 3.26 14.10
N TRP A 197 20.51 2.76 13.42
CA TRP A 197 20.03 1.37 13.51
C TRP A 197 20.58 0.43 12.42
N TYR A 198 20.98 0.96 11.27
CA TYR A 198 21.40 0.17 10.11
C TYR A 198 22.70 0.72 9.45
N PRO A 199 23.79 0.94 10.20
CA PRO A 199 24.96 1.72 9.76
C PRO A 199 25.74 1.14 8.57
N GLY A 200 25.48 -0.12 8.17
CA GLY A 200 26.06 -0.70 6.96
C GLY A 200 25.40 -0.23 5.65
N ILE A 201 24.17 0.28 5.70
CA ILE A 201 23.41 0.67 4.50
C ILE A 201 23.76 2.12 4.11
N GLY A 202 24.28 2.32 2.90
CA GLY A 202 24.74 3.65 2.45
C GLY A 202 23.66 4.71 2.18
N THR A 203 22.38 4.47 2.50
CA THR A 203 21.29 5.44 2.34
C THR A 203 20.03 5.03 3.12
N HIS A 204 19.34 6.02 3.71
CA HIS A 204 18.10 5.78 4.47
C HIS A 204 16.93 6.67 4.01
N VAL A 205 17.01 7.23 2.79
CA VAL A 205 15.91 7.99 2.19
C VAL A 205 14.67 7.11 2.06
N ALA A 206 13.51 7.62 2.52
CA ALA A 206 12.31 6.80 2.69
C ALA A 206 11.87 6.06 1.41
N ILE A 207 11.99 6.67 0.22
CA ILE A 207 11.66 6.04 -1.06
C ILE A 207 12.45 4.74 -1.33
N LEU A 208 13.65 4.60 -0.79
CA LEU A 208 14.44 3.36 -0.89
C LEU A 208 14.29 2.46 0.35
N GLN A 209 13.74 2.93 1.47
CA GLN A 209 13.81 2.23 2.76
C GLN A 209 12.53 2.35 3.64
N TYR A 210 11.33 2.54 3.07
CA TYR A 210 10.05 2.63 3.81
C TYR A 210 9.84 1.53 4.86
N TYR A 211 10.38 0.32 4.65
CA TYR A 211 10.27 -0.77 5.64
C TYR A 211 11.29 -0.70 6.79
N GLN A 212 12.39 0.06 6.73
CA GLN A 212 13.30 0.21 7.88
C GLN A 212 12.60 0.71 9.17
N PRO A 213 11.76 1.77 9.15
CA PRO A 213 11.01 2.16 10.35
C PRO A 213 9.97 1.11 10.78
N VAL A 214 9.40 0.32 9.86
CA VAL A 214 8.48 -0.79 10.18
C VAL A 214 9.23 -1.93 10.88
N GLN A 215 10.44 -2.26 10.42
CA GLN A 215 11.33 -3.23 11.06
C GLN A 215 11.70 -2.78 12.49
N ILE A 216 12.11 -1.53 12.67
CA ILE A 216 12.45 -0.96 13.98
C ILE A 216 11.21 -0.95 14.90
N PHE A 217 10.04 -0.55 14.39
CA PHE A 217 8.80 -0.58 15.15
C PHE A 217 8.49 -2.00 15.65
N SER A 218 8.48 -3.00 14.77
CA SER A 218 8.24 -4.40 15.15
C SER A 218 9.24 -4.90 16.21
N ARG A 219 10.52 -4.51 16.07
CA ARG A 219 11.58 -4.89 17.01
C ARG A 219 11.41 -4.28 18.41
N LEU A 220 10.77 -3.11 18.51
CA LEU A 220 10.44 -2.40 19.76
C LEU A 220 9.05 -2.76 20.32
N HIS A 221 8.16 -3.28 19.47
CA HIS A 221 6.78 -3.62 19.79
C HIS A 221 6.46 -5.09 19.43
N PRO A 222 7.05 -6.07 20.14
CA PRO A 222 6.90 -7.51 19.87
C PRO A 222 5.52 -8.07 20.26
N GLN A 223 4.52 -7.22 20.51
CA GLN A 223 3.13 -7.63 20.79
C GLN A 223 2.23 -7.71 19.55
N TYR A 224 2.76 -7.42 18.35
CA TYR A 224 2.04 -7.57 17.08
C TYR A 224 2.66 -8.70 16.26
N ASP A 225 1.84 -9.65 15.82
CA ASP A 225 2.28 -10.81 15.05
C ASP A 225 2.40 -10.48 13.54
N TYR A 226 1.56 -9.56 13.07
CA TYR A 226 1.56 -9.04 11.70
C TYR A 226 1.37 -7.52 11.67
N ILE A 227 1.97 -6.88 10.67
CA ILE A 227 1.85 -5.44 10.40
C ILE A 227 1.39 -5.26 8.96
N TRP A 228 0.27 -4.57 8.77
CA TRP A 228 -0.08 -3.93 7.51
C TRP A 228 0.67 -2.61 7.39
N GLN A 229 1.16 -2.30 6.19
CA GLN A 229 1.73 -1.01 5.81
C GLN A 229 0.85 -0.42 4.68
N PHE A 230 0.46 0.85 4.82
CA PHE A 230 -0.15 1.65 3.75
C PHE A 230 0.61 2.97 3.54
N GLU A 231 0.44 3.59 2.38
CA GLU A 231 0.89 4.97 2.12
C GLU A 231 -0.22 5.96 2.49
N MET A 232 0.13 7.13 3.03
CA MET A 232 -0.81 8.17 3.49
C MET A 232 -1.70 8.77 2.38
N ASN A 233 -1.36 8.53 1.11
CA ASN A 233 -2.11 8.91 -0.09
C ASN A 233 -3.00 7.76 -0.64
N SER A 234 -3.05 6.59 0.01
CA SER A 234 -4.03 5.56 -0.32
C SER A 234 -5.41 5.87 0.28
N ARG A 235 -6.48 5.36 -0.33
CA ARG A 235 -7.86 5.42 0.18
C ARG A 235 -8.58 4.10 -0.13
N TYR A 236 -9.63 3.78 0.61
CA TYR A 236 -10.54 2.66 0.32
C TYR A 236 -11.98 3.19 0.37
N THR A 237 -12.84 2.77 -0.55
CA THR A 237 -14.27 3.19 -0.60
C THR A 237 -15.23 2.19 0.07
N GLY A 238 -14.72 1.03 0.51
CA GLY A 238 -15.45 0.06 1.33
C GLY A 238 -15.07 0.12 2.81
N HIS A 239 -15.48 -0.89 3.58
CA HIS A 239 -15.12 -1.04 4.99
C HIS A 239 -13.79 -1.80 5.14
N LEU A 240 -12.74 -1.12 5.60
CA LEU A 240 -11.35 -1.57 5.53
C LEU A 240 -11.08 -2.87 6.31
N TYR A 241 -11.80 -3.12 7.41
CA TYR A 241 -11.71 -4.41 8.13
C TYR A 241 -12.05 -5.61 7.23
N HIS A 242 -13.08 -5.50 6.40
CA HIS A 242 -13.47 -6.60 5.50
C HIS A 242 -12.40 -6.82 4.44
N LEU A 243 -11.79 -5.76 3.88
CA LEU A 243 -10.65 -5.87 2.97
C LEU A 243 -9.48 -6.63 3.61
N LEU A 244 -9.03 -6.22 4.80
CA LEU A 244 -7.86 -6.82 5.45
C LEU A 244 -8.13 -8.27 5.90
N HIS A 245 -9.35 -8.55 6.35
CA HIS A 245 -9.80 -9.89 6.72
C HIS A 245 -9.91 -10.81 5.49
N GLN A 246 -10.60 -10.39 4.42
CA GLN A 246 -10.74 -11.17 3.18
C GLN A 246 -9.40 -11.42 2.50
N ALA A 247 -8.51 -10.42 2.44
CA ALA A 247 -7.13 -10.58 1.96
C ALA A 247 -6.34 -11.61 2.78
N THR A 248 -6.52 -11.61 4.10
CA THR A 248 -5.92 -12.58 5.04
C THR A 248 -6.47 -13.99 4.82
N GLU A 249 -7.79 -14.17 4.76
CA GLU A 249 -8.42 -15.48 4.56
C GLU A 249 -8.18 -16.04 3.14
N PHE A 250 -8.08 -15.20 2.12
CA PHE A 250 -7.58 -15.61 0.81
C PHE A 250 -6.15 -16.13 0.91
N ALA A 251 -5.26 -15.38 1.56
CA ALA A 251 -3.85 -15.74 1.71
C ALA A 251 -3.64 -17.02 2.54
N LYS A 252 -4.43 -17.25 3.60
CA LYS A 252 -4.45 -18.51 4.36
C LYS A 252 -4.79 -19.71 3.47
N ARG A 253 -5.80 -19.58 2.61
CA ARG A 253 -6.27 -20.66 1.71
C ARG A 253 -5.29 -21.02 0.60
N GLN A 254 -4.41 -20.12 0.16
CA GLN A 254 -3.43 -20.44 -0.88
C GLN A 254 -2.43 -21.52 -0.42
N PRO A 255 -2.08 -22.49 -1.29
CA PRO A 255 -0.92 -23.37 -1.09
C PRO A 255 0.39 -22.60 -1.29
N ARG A 256 1.52 -23.29 -1.15
CA ARG A 256 2.86 -22.80 -1.52
C ARG A 256 3.33 -23.30 -2.90
N LYS A 257 2.74 -24.36 -3.45
CA LYS A 257 3.06 -24.89 -4.80
C LYS A 257 2.85 -23.82 -5.86
N HIS A 258 3.85 -23.67 -6.73
CA HIS A 258 3.94 -22.69 -7.84
C HIS A 258 3.42 -21.29 -7.51
N THR A 259 3.66 -20.84 -6.27
CA THR A 259 3.06 -19.62 -5.69
C THR A 259 3.97 -18.40 -5.83
N TRP A 260 5.15 -18.53 -6.43
CA TRP A 260 5.96 -17.38 -6.84
C TRP A 260 5.65 -16.99 -8.29
N GLU A 261 5.36 -18.00 -9.09
CA GLU A 261 5.01 -18.01 -10.49
C GLU A 261 3.56 -17.51 -10.65
N ARG A 262 2.59 -18.15 -9.95
CA ARG A 262 1.18 -17.72 -9.97
C ARG A 262 0.95 -16.29 -9.48
N ASN A 263 1.83 -15.77 -8.61
CA ASN A 263 1.77 -14.42 -8.07
C ASN A 263 2.55 -13.38 -8.90
N SER A 264 3.16 -13.72 -10.05
CA SER A 264 3.75 -12.74 -10.97
C SER A 264 2.79 -12.27 -12.07
N TYR A 265 1.67 -12.96 -12.25
CA TYR A 265 0.58 -12.56 -13.14
C TYR A 265 -0.32 -11.49 -12.52
N PHE A 266 -0.80 -10.57 -13.35
CA PHE A 266 -2.10 -9.92 -13.16
C PHE A 266 -3.20 -10.91 -13.56
N TYR A 267 -3.96 -11.43 -12.60
CA TYR A 267 -5.08 -12.32 -12.88
C TYR A 267 -6.22 -11.56 -13.60
N ILE A 268 -6.61 -11.99 -14.81
CA ILE A 268 -7.70 -11.44 -15.61
C ILE A 268 -8.81 -12.50 -15.70
N PRO A 269 -9.97 -12.35 -15.04
CA PRO A 269 -11.01 -13.38 -15.05
C PRO A 269 -11.52 -13.73 -16.45
N ALA A 270 -11.64 -12.72 -17.32
CA ALA A 270 -12.09 -12.87 -18.71
C ALA A 270 -11.11 -13.64 -19.63
N VAL A 271 -9.89 -13.95 -19.16
CA VAL A 271 -8.88 -14.73 -19.91
C VAL A 271 -8.48 -16.01 -19.17
N HIS A 272 -8.43 -15.97 -17.84
CA HIS A 272 -7.96 -17.07 -17.00
C HIS A 272 -9.10 -17.93 -16.40
N GLY A 273 -10.36 -17.55 -16.58
CA GLY A 273 -11.50 -18.19 -15.94
C GLY A 273 -11.52 -17.93 -14.43
N THR A 274 -12.05 -18.87 -13.66
CA THR A 274 -12.06 -18.84 -12.19
C THR A 274 -10.66 -18.92 -11.59
N TRP A 275 -10.51 -18.59 -10.30
CA TRP A 275 -9.21 -18.72 -9.61
C TRP A 275 -8.68 -20.16 -9.59
N GLU A 276 -9.55 -21.18 -9.62
CA GLU A 276 -9.13 -22.58 -9.69
C GLU A 276 -8.60 -22.94 -11.08
N GLU A 277 -9.29 -22.54 -12.16
CA GLU A 277 -8.82 -22.72 -13.54
C GLU A 277 -7.49 -22.00 -13.78
N PHE A 278 -7.35 -20.77 -13.30
CA PHE A 278 -6.08 -20.03 -13.31
C PHE A 278 -4.97 -20.77 -12.55
N THR A 279 -5.26 -21.30 -11.36
CA THR A 279 -4.28 -22.06 -10.56
C THR A 279 -3.88 -23.37 -11.26
N ASN A 280 -4.82 -24.04 -11.91
CA ASN A 280 -4.59 -25.25 -12.70
C ASN A 280 -3.78 -24.96 -13.98
N MET A 281 -4.00 -23.81 -14.62
CA MET A 281 -3.23 -23.33 -15.77
C MET A 281 -1.77 -23.08 -15.38
N VAL A 282 -1.51 -22.27 -14.35
CA VAL A 282 -0.12 -22.00 -13.91
C VAL A 282 0.58 -23.26 -13.44
N ASP A 283 -0.09 -24.15 -12.69
CA ASP A 283 0.52 -25.43 -12.32
C ASP A 283 0.93 -26.23 -13.57
N LYS A 284 0.08 -26.32 -14.59
CA LYS A 284 0.36 -27.07 -15.82
C LYS A 284 1.53 -26.48 -16.64
N GLU A 285 1.65 -25.15 -16.73
CA GLU A 285 2.73 -24.52 -17.49
C GLU A 285 4.08 -24.56 -16.74
N VAL A 286 4.07 -24.63 -15.41
CA VAL A 286 5.28 -24.69 -14.57
C VAL A 286 5.75 -26.12 -14.28
N SER A 287 4.85 -27.12 -14.30
CA SER A 287 5.16 -28.52 -14.01
C SER A 287 6.28 -29.08 -14.90
N GLY A 288 7.38 -29.50 -14.27
CA GLY A 288 8.58 -30.03 -14.93
C GLY A 288 9.69 -29.02 -15.17
N HIS A 289 9.48 -27.74 -14.84
CA HIS A 289 10.45 -26.65 -14.96
C HIS A 289 11.01 -26.23 -13.56
N ASP A 290 12.11 -25.45 -13.52
CA ASP A 290 12.68 -25.00 -12.24
C ASP A 290 11.80 -23.92 -11.60
N SER A 291 11.14 -24.25 -10.50
CA SER A 291 10.20 -23.37 -9.79
C SER A 291 10.60 -23.18 -8.33
N VAL A 292 10.06 -22.14 -7.69
CA VAL A 292 10.45 -21.76 -6.32
C VAL A 292 9.77 -22.65 -5.28
N TRP A 293 10.35 -23.85 -5.10
CA TRP A 293 9.99 -24.80 -4.06
C TRP A 293 10.97 -24.71 -2.87
N GLY A 294 10.58 -23.97 -1.83
CA GLY A 294 11.38 -23.79 -0.62
C GLY A 294 12.27 -22.52 -0.60
N PRO A 295 13.29 -22.48 0.27
CA PRO A 295 14.20 -21.34 0.39
C PRO A 295 15.16 -21.25 -0.81
N ARG A 296 15.37 -20.03 -1.32
CA ARG A 296 16.40 -19.73 -2.34
C ARG A 296 17.28 -18.57 -1.83
N PRO A 297 18.19 -18.81 -0.87
CA PRO A 297 18.96 -17.75 -0.21
C PRO A 297 19.97 -17.06 -1.14
N ALA A 298 20.21 -15.78 -0.89
CA ALA A 298 21.34 -15.05 -1.47
C ALA A 298 22.65 -15.36 -0.72
N GLU A 299 23.78 -15.09 -1.37
CA GLU A 299 25.10 -15.29 -0.79
C GLU A 299 25.29 -14.42 0.48
N GLY A 300 25.73 -15.05 1.57
CA GLY A 300 25.84 -14.40 2.89
C GLY A 300 24.54 -14.36 3.71
N ILE A 301 23.38 -14.70 3.14
CA ILE A 301 22.17 -14.95 3.93
C ILE A 301 22.25 -16.35 4.52
N ASP A 302 22.12 -16.42 5.83
CA ASP A 302 22.08 -17.68 6.58
C ASP A 302 20.63 -17.97 6.93
N VAL A 303 20.19 -19.18 6.61
CA VAL A 303 18.81 -19.64 6.75
C VAL A 303 18.71 -20.90 7.62
N GLU A 304 19.80 -21.37 8.22
CA GLU A 304 19.76 -22.53 9.11
C GLU A 304 18.86 -22.25 10.33
N GLY A 305 18.03 -23.24 10.71
CA GLY A 305 17.03 -23.11 11.78
C GLY A 305 15.82 -22.19 11.46
N GLU A 306 15.97 -21.22 10.54
CA GLU A 306 14.96 -20.19 10.25
C GLU A 306 14.22 -20.39 8.91
N ALA A 307 14.76 -21.20 7.99
CA ALA A 307 14.11 -21.52 6.72
C ALA A 307 12.77 -22.24 6.90
N SER A 308 11.82 -21.99 5.99
CA SER A 308 10.62 -22.82 5.85
C SER A 308 10.83 -23.89 4.78
N VAL A 309 11.36 -25.04 5.18
CA VAL A 309 11.66 -26.19 4.29
C VAL A 309 10.36 -26.87 3.81
N PRO A 310 10.27 -27.31 2.54
CA PRO A 310 9.15 -28.11 2.03
C PRO A 310 9.02 -29.50 2.71
N PRO A 311 7.82 -30.12 2.71
CA PRO A 311 7.61 -31.44 3.31
C PRO A 311 8.03 -32.60 2.39
N VAL A 312 8.25 -32.32 1.10
CA VAL A 312 8.62 -33.29 0.05
C VAL A 312 9.64 -32.64 -0.90
N PRO A 313 10.53 -33.40 -1.57
CA PRO A 313 11.63 -32.82 -2.35
C PRO A 313 11.18 -32.00 -3.56
N ASN A 314 10.13 -32.43 -4.26
CA ASN A 314 9.64 -31.78 -5.49
C ASN A 314 8.23 -31.17 -5.28
N PRO A 315 7.87 -30.08 -5.98
CA PRO A 315 6.51 -29.53 -5.92
C PRO A 315 5.45 -30.48 -6.50
N GLU A 316 5.83 -31.43 -7.35
CA GLU A 316 4.92 -32.44 -7.90
C GLU A 316 4.52 -33.54 -6.90
N ASP A 317 5.31 -33.75 -5.86
CA ASP A 317 4.99 -34.68 -4.77
C ASP A 317 4.01 -34.07 -3.75
N ASP A 318 3.72 -32.76 -3.82
CA ASP A 318 2.72 -32.10 -2.96
C ASP A 318 1.36 -31.96 -3.68
N ALA A 319 0.33 -32.54 -3.08
CA ALA A 319 -1.07 -32.41 -3.48
C ALA A 319 -1.66 -31.03 -3.10
N ARG A 320 -0.91 -29.94 -3.36
CA ARG A 320 -1.17 -28.56 -2.92
C ARG A 320 -1.46 -28.43 -1.42
N SER A 321 -0.90 -29.31 -0.58
CA SER A 321 -1.14 -29.30 0.87
C SER A 321 -0.25 -28.30 1.61
N TRP A 322 0.96 -28.02 1.09
CA TRP A 322 1.95 -27.30 1.87
C TRP A 322 1.58 -25.82 2.05
N GLY A 323 1.31 -25.44 3.29
CA GLY A 323 1.02 -24.06 3.69
C GLY A 323 -0.45 -23.65 3.60
N VAL A 324 -1.35 -24.51 3.13
CA VAL A 324 -2.81 -24.25 3.22
C VAL A 324 -3.21 -24.14 4.70
N GLY A 325 -4.11 -23.20 5.01
CA GLY A 325 -4.55 -22.89 6.37
C GLY A 325 -3.52 -22.15 7.23
N LYS A 326 -2.26 -22.05 6.81
CA LYS A 326 -1.23 -21.25 7.48
C LYS A 326 -1.26 -19.82 7.00
N GLU A 327 -1.07 -18.90 7.94
CA GLU A 327 -0.92 -17.47 7.65
C GLU A 327 0.22 -17.15 6.68
N ALA A 328 0.06 -16.06 5.92
CA ALA A 328 1.09 -15.58 5.01
C ALA A 328 2.08 -14.62 5.72
N ASP A 329 3.37 -14.89 5.57
CA ASP A 329 4.46 -14.02 6.04
C ASP A 329 4.52 -12.69 5.29
N LEU A 330 4.04 -12.66 4.04
CA LEU A 330 3.92 -11.47 3.20
C LEU A 330 2.61 -11.52 2.39
N ILE A 331 1.87 -10.41 2.37
CA ILE A 331 0.74 -10.18 1.46
C ILE A 331 1.02 -8.91 0.64
N THR A 332 1.08 -9.02 -0.68
CA THR A 332 1.20 -7.88 -1.61
C THR A 332 -0.11 -7.63 -2.37
N TRP A 333 -0.36 -6.38 -2.77
CA TRP A 333 -1.54 -6.01 -3.56
C TRP A 333 -1.30 -6.15 -5.07
N LEU A 334 -0.09 -5.81 -5.54
CA LEU A 334 0.32 -5.97 -6.93
C LEU A 334 1.19 -7.24 -7.12
N PRO A 335 1.25 -7.79 -8.35
CA PRO A 335 2.06 -8.96 -8.68
C PRO A 335 3.55 -8.80 -8.35
N ARG A 336 4.18 -9.93 -8.03
CA ARG A 336 5.60 -9.99 -7.66
C ARG A 336 6.43 -10.45 -8.86
N PHE A 337 7.40 -9.65 -9.28
CA PHE A 337 8.18 -9.89 -10.49
C PHE A 337 9.66 -10.13 -10.20
N ASN A 338 10.38 -10.68 -11.18
CA ASN A 338 11.83 -10.70 -11.18
C ASN A 338 12.38 -9.34 -11.66
N PRO A 339 13.09 -8.56 -10.83
CA PRO A 339 13.64 -7.29 -11.26
C PRO A 339 14.98 -7.44 -12.02
N ALA A 340 15.47 -8.67 -12.26
CA ALA A 340 16.57 -8.89 -13.19
C ALA A 340 16.07 -8.73 -14.64
N GLY A 341 16.84 -8.03 -15.48
CA GLY A 341 16.56 -7.88 -16.92
C GLY A 341 15.39 -6.96 -17.31
N VAL A 342 14.54 -6.53 -16.37
CA VAL A 342 13.54 -5.46 -16.59
C VAL A 342 14.20 -4.08 -16.55
N GLU A 343 13.53 -3.03 -17.04
CA GLU A 343 14.02 -1.64 -16.95
C GLU A 343 13.52 -0.83 -15.74
N TRP A 344 12.88 -1.48 -14.76
CA TRP A 344 12.39 -0.85 -13.53
C TRP A 344 13.46 -0.01 -12.78
N PRO A 345 13.16 1.23 -12.31
CA PRO A 345 14.17 2.16 -11.79
C PRO A 345 14.96 1.73 -10.55
N PHE A 346 14.44 0.79 -9.75
CA PHE A 346 15.10 0.34 -8.52
C PHE A 346 15.82 -1.02 -8.64
N ARG A 347 15.85 -1.66 -9.81
CA ARG A 347 16.41 -3.01 -10.03
C ARG A 347 17.83 -3.25 -9.49
N GLY A 348 18.69 -2.22 -9.63
CA GLY A 348 20.08 -2.20 -9.19
C GLY A 348 20.30 -1.50 -7.84
N ARG A 349 19.24 -1.16 -7.10
CA ARG A 349 19.34 -0.60 -5.74
C ARG A 349 19.55 -1.73 -4.74
N ILE A 350 20.75 -2.29 -4.81
CA ILE A 350 21.25 -3.43 -4.04
C ILE A 350 22.39 -2.92 -3.16
N PHE A 351 22.39 -3.30 -1.89
CA PHE A 351 23.33 -2.80 -0.89
C PHE A 351 24.16 -3.96 -0.33
N ASN A 352 25.47 -3.92 -0.57
CA ASN A 352 26.50 -4.80 -0.01
C ASN A 352 26.42 -6.32 -0.30
N PHE A 353 25.52 -6.77 -1.18
CA PHE A 353 25.55 -8.14 -1.71
C PHE A 353 26.62 -8.28 -2.82
N LEU A 354 27.56 -9.20 -2.65
CA LEU A 354 28.64 -9.47 -3.63
C LEU A 354 28.10 -9.91 -5.00
N GLN A 355 26.98 -10.62 -5.03
CA GLN A 355 26.31 -11.09 -6.25
C GLN A 355 25.77 -9.94 -7.12
N GLY A 356 25.57 -8.74 -6.57
CA GLY A 356 25.00 -7.60 -7.29
C GLY A 356 23.67 -7.94 -7.98
N GLU A 357 23.51 -7.51 -9.24
CA GLU A 357 22.28 -7.78 -10.01
C GLU A 357 22.11 -9.24 -10.46
N ASN A 358 23.10 -10.12 -10.26
CA ASN A 358 22.97 -11.56 -10.49
C ASN A 358 22.25 -12.28 -9.34
N MET A 359 22.03 -11.60 -8.20
CA MET A 359 21.29 -12.15 -7.07
C MET A 359 19.83 -12.42 -7.45
N LEU A 360 19.40 -13.68 -7.34
CA LEU A 360 17.99 -14.05 -7.45
C LEU A 360 17.19 -13.27 -6.40
N ARG A 361 16.20 -12.51 -6.84
CA ARG A 361 15.41 -11.61 -5.99
C ARG A 361 14.01 -11.42 -6.58
N ARG A 362 13.10 -10.85 -5.80
CA ARG A 362 11.74 -10.53 -6.26
C ARG A 362 11.32 -9.15 -5.75
N ALA A 363 10.54 -8.45 -6.55
CA ALA A 363 10.05 -7.09 -6.29
C ALA A 363 8.52 -7.05 -6.28
N ALA A 364 7.95 -6.10 -5.55
CA ALA A 364 6.54 -5.74 -5.56
C ALA A 364 6.41 -4.22 -5.48
N VAL A 365 5.90 -3.58 -6.54
CA VAL A 365 5.74 -2.11 -6.60
C VAL A 365 4.57 -1.67 -5.72
N VAL A 366 4.64 -0.42 -5.26
CA VAL A 366 3.81 0.21 -4.23
C VAL A 366 4.14 -0.36 -2.85
N ALA A 367 4.63 0.51 -1.95
CA ALA A 367 5.22 0.11 -0.66
C ALA A 367 4.16 -0.19 0.42
N MET A 368 3.13 -0.93 0.03
CA MET A 368 1.97 -1.30 0.84
C MET A 368 1.81 -2.83 0.86
N SER A 369 1.77 -3.44 2.05
CA SER A 369 1.78 -4.91 2.22
C SER A 369 1.37 -5.31 3.64
N ARG A 370 0.92 -6.57 3.86
CA ARG A 370 1.01 -7.19 5.20
C ARG A 370 2.33 -7.93 5.33
N VAL A 371 2.97 -7.87 6.49
CA VAL A 371 4.24 -8.53 6.79
C VAL A 371 4.20 -9.16 8.18
N SER A 372 4.76 -10.36 8.35
CA SER A 372 4.89 -11.00 9.67
C SER A 372 6.04 -10.40 10.48
N ALA A 373 5.91 -10.39 11.81
CA ALA A 373 7.00 -10.04 12.72
C ALA A 373 8.23 -10.96 12.53
N ARG A 374 8.02 -12.21 12.08
CA ARG A 374 9.10 -13.13 11.67
C ARG A 374 9.90 -12.58 10.49
N LEU A 375 9.24 -12.20 9.40
CA LEU A 375 9.90 -11.64 8.21
C LEU A 375 10.59 -10.30 8.53
N LEU A 376 9.96 -9.43 9.33
CA LEU A 376 10.60 -8.19 9.78
C LEU A 376 11.83 -8.43 10.67
N ARG A 377 11.80 -9.45 11.54
CA ARG A 377 12.95 -9.85 12.38
C ARG A 377 14.12 -10.34 11.53
N LEU A 378 13.88 -11.25 10.58
CA LEU A 378 14.92 -11.80 9.70
C LEU A 378 15.58 -10.69 8.86
N LEU A 379 14.75 -9.87 8.20
CA LEU A 379 15.22 -8.68 7.46
C LEU A 379 15.92 -7.64 8.36
N HIS A 380 15.61 -7.59 9.67
CA HIS A 380 16.31 -6.73 10.62
C HIS A 380 17.68 -7.29 11.00
N SER A 381 17.79 -8.58 11.33
CA SER A 381 19.06 -9.22 11.65
C SER A 381 20.05 -9.13 10.48
N ASP A 382 19.70 -9.58 9.27
CA ASP A 382 20.63 -9.49 8.14
C ASP A 382 21.06 -8.03 7.84
N LYS A 383 20.12 -7.07 7.91
CA LYS A 383 20.41 -5.66 7.61
C LYS A 383 21.24 -4.97 8.70
N ALA A 384 21.08 -5.35 9.97
CA ALA A 384 21.81 -4.76 11.10
C ALA A 384 23.16 -5.44 11.37
N GLU A 385 23.21 -6.78 11.25
CA GLU A 385 24.37 -7.60 11.62
C GLU A 385 25.35 -7.76 10.45
N LYS A 386 24.84 -7.89 9.21
CA LYS A 386 25.65 -8.10 7.99
C LYS A 386 25.72 -6.86 7.11
N GLY A 387 24.90 -5.84 7.37
CA GLY A 387 24.85 -4.60 6.60
C GLY A 387 24.30 -4.74 5.17
N VAL A 388 23.64 -5.86 4.84
CA VAL A 388 23.12 -6.13 3.48
C VAL A 388 21.69 -5.62 3.30
N GLY A 389 21.30 -5.27 2.08
CA GLY A 389 19.97 -4.72 1.84
C GLY A 389 19.57 -4.57 0.38
N LEU A 390 18.30 -4.20 0.19
CA LEU A 390 17.68 -3.87 -1.08
C LEU A 390 16.85 -2.59 -0.93
N ALA A 391 16.36 -2.03 -2.04
CA ALA A 391 15.28 -1.05 -2.01
C ALA A 391 14.02 -1.64 -1.34
N SER A 392 13.15 -0.76 -0.82
CA SER A 392 12.00 -1.15 0.00
C SER A 392 11.04 -2.11 -0.73
N GLU A 393 10.72 -1.82 -2.00
CA GLU A 393 9.85 -2.61 -2.87
C GLU A 393 10.45 -3.98 -3.27
N MET A 394 11.76 -4.19 -3.09
CA MET A 394 12.38 -5.53 -3.20
C MET A 394 12.54 -6.25 -1.86
N SER A 395 12.68 -5.51 -0.76
CA SER A 395 13.17 -6.04 0.53
C SER A 395 12.30 -7.17 1.09
N LEU A 396 10.99 -6.96 1.25
CA LEU A 396 10.12 -7.99 1.85
C LEU A 396 9.98 -9.23 0.95
N ALA A 397 9.77 -9.03 -0.35
CA ALA A 397 9.57 -10.12 -1.31
C ALA A 397 10.85 -10.97 -1.47
N SER A 398 12.03 -10.34 -1.44
CA SER A 398 13.30 -11.06 -1.54
C SER A 398 13.66 -11.80 -0.26
N TRP A 399 13.45 -11.23 0.93
CA TRP A 399 13.66 -11.98 2.18
C TRP A 399 12.65 -13.12 2.39
N ALA A 400 11.41 -12.94 1.93
CA ALA A 400 10.45 -14.03 1.89
C ALA A 400 10.91 -15.16 0.94
N LEU A 401 11.56 -14.84 -0.17
CA LEU A 401 12.17 -15.84 -1.06
C LEU A 401 13.38 -16.54 -0.41
N PHE A 402 14.29 -15.78 0.20
CA PHE A 402 15.52 -16.30 0.79
C PHE A 402 15.23 -17.36 1.87
N TYR A 403 14.34 -17.06 2.81
CA TYR A 403 13.93 -17.96 3.88
C TYR A 403 12.76 -18.91 3.50
N GLY A 404 12.31 -18.88 2.25
CA GLY A 404 11.23 -19.73 1.74
C GLY A 404 9.88 -19.49 2.41
N LEU A 405 9.60 -18.26 2.88
CA LEU A 405 8.41 -17.89 3.62
C LEU A 405 7.14 -17.84 2.75
N LYS A 406 5.95 -17.79 3.37
CA LYS A 406 4.68 -17.78 2.61
C LYS A 406 4.36 -16.37 2.12
N ALA A 407 4.78 -16.03 0.90
CA ALA A 407 4.42 -14.78 0.23
C ALA A 407 3.25 -14.97 -0.74
N ILE A 408 2.15 -14.26 -0.52
CA ILE A 408 0.94 -14.27 -1.35
C ILE A 408 0.73 -12.90 -2.00
N GLN A 409 0.27 -12.86 -3.26
CA GLN A 409 -0.36 -11.68 -3.82
C GLN A 409 -1.88 -11.86 -3.73
N VAL A 410 -2.60 -10.83 -3.33
CA VAL A 410 -4.07 -10.84 -3.34
C VAL A 410 -4.52 -10.19 -4.65
N PRO A 411 -5.22 -10.92 -5.55
CA PRO A 411 -5.64 -10.44 -6.86
C PRO A 411 -6.86 -9.52 -6.71
N GLN A 412 -6.62 -8.37 -6.09
CA GLN A 412 -7.63 -7.39 -5.75
C GLN A 412 -8.12 -6.62 -6.99
N PRO A 413 -9.43 -6.36 -7.13
CA PRO A 413 -10.01 -5.53 -8.19
C PRO A 413 -9.23 -4.24 -8.53
N LEU A 414 -8.66 -4.21 -9.74
CA LEU A 414 -8.14 -3.00 -10.39
C LEU A 414 -9.10 -2.57 -11.48
N PHE A 415 -9.46 -1.29 -11.46
CA PHE A 415 -10.28 -0.64 -12.48
C PHE A 415 -9.38 0.24 -13.33
N HIS A 416 -9.66 0.29 -14.64
CA HIS A 416 -9.02 1.20 -15.60
C HIS A 416 -9.99 2.35 -15.94
N ASP A 417 -9.48 3.46 -16.44
CA ASP A 417 -10.28 4.61 -16.89
C ASP A 417 -10.89 4.43 -18.29
N TYR A 418 -10.45 3.42 -19.06
CA TYR A 418 -11.07 2.98 -20.31
C TYR A 418 -11.14 1.44 -20.42
N ALA A 419 -11.96 0.98 -21.38
CA ALA A 419 -12.15 -0.44 -21.66
C ALA A 419 -11.01 -1.02 -22.50
N TRP A 420 -10.55 -2.22 -22.13
CA TRP A 420 -9.53 -2.99 -22.85
C TRP A 420 -10.11 -4.25 -23.47
N ASP A 421 -9.54 -4.71 -24.59
CA ASP A 421 -9.66 -6.12 -24.95
C ASP A 421 -8.89 -6.98 -23.93
N PRO A 422 -9.51 -7.98 -23.28
CA PRO A 422 -8.85 -8.75 -22.23
C PRO A 422 -7.63 -9.54 -22.71
N ALA A 423 -7.65 -10.06 -23.95
CA ALA A 423 -6.56 -10.86 -24.48
C ALA A 423 -5.35 -10.00 -24.88
N GLU A 424 -5.57 -8.80 -25.41
CA GLU A 424 -4.54 -7.78 -25.61
C GLU A 424 -3.93 -7.33 -24.28
N LEU A 425 -4.76 -6.98 -23.29
CA LEU A 425 -4.26 -6.58 -21.98
C LEU A 425 -3.45 -7.70 -21.34
N ASN A 426 -3.87 -8.97 -21.49
CA ASN A 426 -3.11 -10.12 -21.02
C ASN A 426 -1.73 -10.25 -21.70
N ARG A 427 -1.66 -10.07 -23.04
CA ARG A 427 -0.39 -10.13 -23.79
C ARG A 427 0.64 -9.10 -23.29
N HIS A 428 0.20 -7.93 -22.85
CA HIS A 428 1.08 -6.86 -22.37
C HIS A 428 1.35 -6.95 -20.86
N ALA A 429 0.31 -7.19 -20.04
CA ALA A 429 0.41 -7.21 -18.58
C ALA A 429 0.91 -8.53 -17.99
N ASN A 430 0.93 -9.62 -18.78
CA ASN A 430 1.49 -10.93 -18.40
C ASN A 430 2.52 -11.42 -19.44
N SER A 431 3.26 -10.48 -20.05
CA SER A 431 4.39 -10.81 -20.93
C SER A 431 5.51 -11.57 -20.19
N GLY A 432 6.31 -12.36 -20.90
CA GLY A 432 7.40 -13.16 -20.32
C GLY A 432 7.18 -14.66 -20.56
N ASP A 433 7.90 -15.50 -19.81
CA ASP A 433 7.83 -16.96 -19.96
C ASP A 433 6.86 -17.57 -18.93
N PRO A 434 5.77 -18.25 -19.35
CA PRO A 434 4.81 -18.89 -18.44
C PRO A 434 5.43 -19.96 -17.52
N GLN A 435 6.61 -20.48 -17.83
CA GLN A 435 7.30 -21.50 -17.03
C GLN A 435 7.92 -20.95 -15.72
N GLY A 436 7.88 -19.63 -15.48
CA GLY A 436 8.25 -19.04 -14.18
C GLY A 436 8.72 -17.57 -14.20
N GLU A 437 8.86 -16.96 -15.37
CA GLU A 437 9.42 -15.62 -15.57
C GLU A 437 8.42 -14.68 -16.30
N VAL A 438 7.12 -14.86 -16.03
CA VAL A 438 6.07 -13.87 -16.34
C VAL A 438 6.36 -12.58 -15.57
N ASN A 439 6.21 -11.46 -16.27
CA ASN A 439 6.58 -10.12 -15.87
C ASN A 439 8.07 -9.92 -15.56
N ALA A 440 8.96 -10.74 -16.13
CA ALA A 440 10.40 -10.53 -16.14
C ALA A 440 10.95 -10.08 -17.50
N GLY A 441 12.24 -9.70 -17.54
CA GLY A 441 12.94 -9.31 -18.77
C GLY A 441 12.47 -7.99 -19.40
N PHE A 442 13.08 -7.63 -20.54
CA PHE A 442 12.88 -6.31 -21.15
C PHE A 442 11.43 -6.01 -21.54
N THR A 443 10.67 -7.03 -21.99
CA THR A 443 9.26 -6.89 -22.39
C THR A 443 8.28 -6.76 -21.23
N SER A 444 8.70 -7.02 -19.99
CA SER A 444 7.88 -6.89 -18.78
C SER A 444 7.16 -5.55 -18.70
N ILE A 445 5.92 -5.55 -18.22
CA ILE A 445 5.19 -4.31 -17.89
C ILE A 445 5.99 -3.40 -16.94
N TRP A 446 6.83 -3.97 -16.07
CA TRP A 446 7.67 -3.23 -15.11
C TRP A 446 8.88 -2.52 -15.76
N SER A 447 9.15 -2.76 -17.04
CA SER A 447 10.13 -1.99 -17.83
C SER A 447 9.62 -0.59 -18.19
N TRP A 448 10.53 0.27 -18.66
CA TRP A 448 10.22 1.63 -19.05
C TRP A 448 9.26 1.65 -20.26
N ASN A 449 8.36 2.63 -20.28
CA ASN A 449 7.22 2.77 -21.22
C ASN A 449 6.17 1.65 -21.21
N GLN A 450 6.50 0.39 -20.91
CA GLN A 450 5.56 -0.76 -20.98
C GLN A 450 4.34 -0.64 -20.04
N HIS A 451 4.49 0.07 -18.91
CA HIS A 451 3.40 0.28 -17.93
C HIS A 451 2.61 1.59 -18.13
N HIS A 452 3.01 2.50 -19.02
CA HIS A 452 2.47 3.86 -19.02
C HIS A 452 0.97 3.90 -19.36
N GLU A 453 0.54 3.17 -20.37
CA GLU A 453 -0.87 3.14 -20.82
C GLU A 453 -1.74 2.20 -19.97
N ILE A 454 -1.12 1.26 -19.25
CA ILE A 454 -1.83 0.28 -18.42
C ILE A 454 -1.85 0.74 -16.95
N LEU A 455 -0.71 0.66 -16.24
CA LEU A 455 -0.70 0.77 -14.78
C LEU A 455 -0.96 2.19 -14.27
N PHE A 456 -0.50 3.23 -14.97
CA PHE A 456 -0.83 4.63 -14.59
C PHE A 456 -2.29 5.00 -14.84
N ASN A 457 -3.04 4.13 -15.51
CA ASN A 457 -4.47 4.27 -15.76
C ASN A 457 -5.32 3.36 -14.85
N THR A 458 -4.68 2.55 -13.99
CA THR A 458 -5.35 1.75 -12.95
C THR A 458 -5.70 2.53 -11.69
N THR A 459 -6.50 1.93 -10.81
CA THR A 459 -6.76 2.41 -9.44
C THR A 459 -5.60 2.32 -8.45
N LEU A 460 -4.49 1.63 -8.75
CA LEU A 460 -3.39 1.39 -7.77
C LEU A 460 -2.02 1.46 -8.45
N MET A 461 -1.47 2.68 -8.61
CA MET A 461 -0.10 2.88 -9.05
C MET A 461 0.39 4.29 -8.73
N PHE A 462 1.63 4.48 -8.27
CA PHE A 462 2.17 5.73 -7.71
C PHE A 462 2.03 7.02 -8.56
N ARG A 463 1.73 6.91 -9.87
CA ARG A 463 1.48 8.01 -10.80
C ARG A 463 0.05 8.06 -11.38
N SER A 464 -0.87 7.20 -10.93
CA SER A 464 -2.25 7.23 -11.38
C SER A 464 -2.94 8.55 -11.07
N ALA A 465 -3.65 9.09 -12.06
CA ALA A 465 -4.61 10.17 -11.92
C ALA A 465 -6.05 9.64 -11.74
N PHE A 466 -6.32 8.43 -12.24
CA PHE A 466 -7.65 7.82 -12.20
C PHE A 466 -8.12 7.53 -10.78
N ALA A 467 -7.22 7.05 -9.91
CA ALA A 467 -7.52 6.79 -8.50
C ALA A 467 -8.07 8.04 -7.77
N GLU A 468 -7.49 9.22 -8.02
CA GLU A 468 -7.97 10.49 -7.48
C GLU A 468 -9.27 10.96 -8.17
N LYS A 469 -9.40 10.79 -9.49
CA LYS A 469 -10.62 11.12 -10.26
C LYS A 469 -11.84 10.36 -9.70
N LEU A 470 -11.70 9.05 -9.50
CA LEU A 470 -12.72 8.21 -8.86
C LEU A 470 -13.01 8.63 -7.42
N TYR A 471 -11.98 8.85 -6.59
CA TYR A 471 -12.20 9.22 -5.19
C TYR A 471 -12.94 10.56 -5.04
N ARG A 472 -12.65 11.54 -5.91
CA ARG A 472 -13.35 12.83 -5.92
C ARG A 472 -14.78 12.70 -6.40
N ALA A 473 -15.05 11.86 -7.41
CA ALA A 473 -16.41 11.57 -7.86
C ALA A 473 -17.24 10.82 -6.79
N TRP A 474 -16.64 9.87 -6.07
CA TRP A 474 -17.26 9.16 -4.94
C TRP A 474 -17.65 10.11 -3.79
N LEU A 475 -16.88 11.17 -3.57
CA LEU A 475 -17.19 12.24 -2.63
C LEU A 475 -18.21 13.28 -3.16
N GLY A 476 -18.73 13.12 -4.39
CA GLY A 476 -19.69 14.02 -5.02
C GLY A 476 -19.07 15.26 -5.69
N TYR A 477 -17.74 15.36 -5.83
CA TYR A 477 -17.09 16.51 -6.46
C TYR A 477 -16.94 16.37 -7.98
N GLY A 478 -16.96 17.52 -8.67
CA GLY A 478 -16.81 17.61 -10.12
C GLY A 478 -18.12 17.39 -10.84
N GLU A 479 -18.11 16.69 -11.98
CA GLU A 479 -19.33 16.45 -12.76
C GLU A 479 -20.35 15.54 -12.07
N ALA A 480 -19.98 14.86 -10.97
CA ALA A 480 -20.92 14.10 -10.15
C ALA A 480 -22.14 14.93 -9.71
N GLU A 481 -21.95 16.20 -9.33
CA GLU A 481 -23.05 17.10 -8.97
C GLU A 481 -23.95 17.46 -10.17
N ASN A 482 -23.42 17.45 -11.39
CA ASN A 482 -24.23 17.65 -12.60
C ASN A 482 -24.92 16.35 -13.03
N TRP A 483 -24.27 15.21 -12.86
CA TRP A 483 -24.79 13.89 -13.16
C TRP A 483 -26.00 13.52 -12.29
N GLU A 484 -25.93 13.80 -10.99
CA GLU A 484 -27.03 13.55 -10.03
C GLU A 484 -28.29 14.41 -10.31
N LYS A 485 -28.24 15.38 -11.23
CA LYS A 485 -29.42 16.16 -11.68
C LYS A 485 -30.24 15.44 -12.76
N GLU A 486 -29.61 14.54 -13.52
CA GLU A 486 -30.20 13.87 -14.68
C GLU A 486 -30.21 12.33 -14.57
N ASN A 487 -29.46 11.76 -13.62
CA ASN A 487 -29.27 10.33 -13.44
C ASN A 487 -29.23 9.99 -11.94
N SER A 488 -29.44 8.73 -11.58
CA SER A 488 -29.36 8.27 -10.18
C SER A 488 -27.93 8.36 -9.62
N ARG A 489 -27.84 8.54 -8.29
CA ARG A 489 -26.56 8.55 -7.55
C ARG A 489 -25.70 7.34 -7.89
N LEU A 490 -24.39 7.55 -8.05
CA LEU A 490 -23.48 6.52 -8.56
C LEU A 490 -23.06 5.53 -7.47
N CYS A 491 -23.62 4.32 -7.50
CA CYS A 491 -23.22 3.20 -6.64
C CYS A 491 -21.88 2.60 -7.08
N LEU A 492 -20.78 3.22 -6.66
CA LEU A 492 -19.42 2.69 -6.84
C LEU A 492 -19.15 1.51 -5.88
N PRO A 493 -18.45 0.45 -6.32
CA PRO A 493 -18.07 -0.65 -5.46
C PRO A 493 -16.87 -0.29 -4.56
N SER A 494 -16.44 -1.25 -3.74
CA SER A 494 -15.31 -1.08 -2.82
C SER A 494 -13.96 -1.20 -3.54
N MET A 495 -13.26 -0.09 -3.70
CA MET A 495 -12.01 0.04 -4.47
C MET A 495 -10.86 0.48 -3.58
N LEU A 496 -9.69 -0.15 -3.72
CA LEU A 496 -8.42 0.38 -3.20
C LEU A 496 -7.89 1.40 -4.21
N LEU A 497 -7.70 2.63 -3.76
CA LEU A 497 -7.36 3.79 -4.59
C LEU A 497 -5.99 4.34 -4.17
N HIS A 498 -5.04 4.41 -5.10
CA HIS A 498 -3.72 5.00 -4.87
C HIS A 498 -3.12 5.56 -6.18
N PRO A 499 -2.58 6.80 -6.16
CA PRO A 499 -2.60 7.77 -5.08
C PRO A 499 -3.80 8.73 -5.17
N VAL A 500 -4.19 9.29 -4.03
CA VAL A 500 -5.02 10.48 -3.90
C VAL A 500 -4.11 11.62 -3.42
N LYS A 501 -3.84 12.62 -4.26
CA LYS A 501 -2.82 13.66 -4.03
C LYS A 501 -3.41 15.03 -3.72
N LYS A 502 -4.52 15.43 -4.38
CA LYS A 502 -5.25 16.67 -4.06
C LYS A 502 -6.06 16.47 -2.78
N ARG A 503 -5.61 17.12 -1.70
CA ARG A 503 -6.12 16.95 -0.34
C ARG A 503 -7.18 17.98 0.07
N GLU A 504 -7.48 18.94 -0.79
CA GLU A 504 -8.48 19.99 -0.55
C GLU A 504 -9.88 19.51 -0.92
N ILE A 505 -10.65 19.21 0.12
CA ILE A 505 -12.11 19.04 0.14
C ILE A 505 -12.68 20.40 0.55
N ARG A 506 -13.52 20.99 -0.31
CA ARG A 506 -14.24 22.25 -0.04
C ARG A 506 -15.45 22.00 0.84
#